data_AF-A0A9D5HC01-F1
#
_entry.id   AF-A0A9D5HC01-F1
#
_cell.length_a   1.000
_cell.length_b   1.000
_cell.length_c   1.000
_cell.angle_alpha   90.00
_cell.angle_beta   90.00
_cell.angle_gamma   90.00
#
_symmetry.space_group_name_H-M   'P 1'
#
loop_
_entity.id
_entity.type
_entity.pdbx_description
1 polymer ?
#
loop_
_entity_poly.entity_id
_entity_poly.type
_entity_poly.pdbx_seq_one_letter_code
_entity_poly.pdbx_strand_id
1 'polypeptide(L)'
;MRVLPGFVLSFLLISSVEPHRFHLPNAGGKYLTKNEQWLDQTVDHFSPTDHPQFKQRFYEFIDYYQVGGPIFLKICGESTCPGIPNDYTAVLAKKFGAALVSLEHRYYGKSSPFDDLTTHNLRYLSSKQALFDLAVFRQYYQESINVKYNLSQAENPWFVFGVSYSGALSAWFRLKFPHLTCGSLASSAVVLAVYNFTEFDKQIGESAGPECKAALQEITELVERRLQSDRGSVKALFGASQLKNDVDFLYLLADAAVIAFQYGNPDVLCSPLLDAKATGKSLVEVYASYVKDYYFGTFGSSVKSYDLQHLKNTTVSNESGDRLWWFQVCSEVAYFQVAPSNDSIRSSRIDTKYHLDLCKNVFGEVMYPDVDMTNLYYGGTKIAGTRIVFTNGSQDPWRHASRQISSPDLPSYIIKCHNCGHGTDLRGCPQSPLSIEGNAENCTAPDAVHKVRQQVINHIDLWLSQCKDTGPDDDEPDMFLASRRMISSE
;
A
#
# COMPACT_ATOMS: atom_id res chain seq x y z
N MET A 1 -46.16 -55.58 38.91
CA MET A 1 -46.36 -54.55 39.95
C MET A 1 -45.30 -53.48 39.73
N ARG A 2 -45.63 -52.32 39.16
CA ARG A 2 -46.14 -51.11 39.84
C ARG A 2 -45.17 -50.54 40.92
N VAL A 3 -44.60 -49.37 40.57
CA VAL A 3 -44.61 -48.10 41.33
C VAL A 3 -43.41 -47.73 42.24
N LEU A 4 -42.64 -46.76 41.72
CA LEU A 4 -42.06 -45.51 42.29
C LEU A 4 -40.79 -45.49 43.20
N PRO A 5 -40.06 -44.34 43.22
CA PRO A 5 -38.61 -44.22 43.41
C PRO A 5 -38.20 -43.40 44.66
N GLY A 6 -36.90 -43.38 44.95
CA GLY A 6 -36.27 -42.51 45.94
C GLY A 6 -34.94 -41.94 45.42
N PHE A 7 -34.85 -40.61 45.39
CA PHE A 7 -33.69 -39.77 45.08
C PHE A 7 -32.47 -40.03 45.97
N VAL A 8 -31.24 -39.88 45.45
CA VAL A 8 -30.22 -38.89 45.87
C VAL A 8 -29.15 -38.72 44.77
N LEU A 9 -28.74 -37.46 44.56
CA LEU A 9 -27.82 -36.86 43.59
C LEU A 9 -26.42 -37.50 43.45
N SER A 10 -25.88 -37.46 42.22
CA SER A 10 -24.57 -36.85 41.94
C SER A 10 -24.46 -36.41 40.47
N PHE A 11 -24.19 -35.12 40.30
CA PHE A 11 -23.93 -34.45 39.02
C PHE A 11 -22.52 -34.76 38.52
N LEU A 12 -22.41 -35.23 37.28
CA LEU A 12 -21.22 -35.05 36.42
C LEU A 12 -21.71 -34.94 34.97
N LEU A 13 -22.01 -33.71 34.53
CA LEU A 13 -22.16 -33.36 33.12
C LEU A 13 -20.76 -33.12 32.56
N ILE A 14 -20.26 -34.09 31.80
CA ILE A 14 -19.07 -33.90 30.95
C ILE A 14 -19.54 -33.10 29.73
N SER A 15 -19.25 -31.81 29.72
CA SER A 15 -19.35 -30.98 28.52
C SER A 15 -18.29 -31.43 27.52
N SER A 16 -18.75 -31.84 26.34
CA SER A 16 -17.94 -32.11 25.16
C SER A 16 -17.10 -30.88 24.77
N VAL A 17 -15.80 -30.95 25.04
CA VAL A 17 -14.80 -30.04 24.49
C VAL A 17 -14.52 -30.49 23.06
N GLU A 18 -14.88 -29.67 22.07
CA GLU A 18 -14.45 -29.88 20.69
C GLU A 18 -12.91 -29.86 20.61
N PRO A 19 -12.28 -30.80 19.89
CA PRO A 19 -10.84 -30.78 19.75
C PRO A 19 -10.44 -29.60 18.87
N HIS A 20 -9.61 -28.71 19.42
CA HIS A 20 -8.88 -27.69 18.66
C HIS A 20 -8.21 -28.37 17.46
N ARG A 21 -8.76 -28.14 16.26
CA ARG A 21 -8.05 -28.42 15.01
C ARG A 21 -6.85 -27.49 14.98
N PHE A 22 -5.67 -28.01 15.27
CA PHE A 22 -4.42 -27.43 14.81
C PHE A 22 -4.49 -27.38 13.28
N HIS A 23 -4.85 -26.22 12.73
CA HIS A 23 -4.53 -25.93 11.34
C HIS A 23 -3.02 -25.80 11.28
N LEU A 24 -2.37 -26.80 10.68
CA LEU A 24 -1.00 -26.65 10.21
C LEU A 24 -1.00 -25.40 9.30
N PRO A 25 -0.13 -24.41 9.53
CA PRO A 25 -0.03 -23.27 8.64
C PRO A 25 0.19 -23.81 7.24
N ASN A 26 -0.53 -23.27 6.26
CA ASN A 26 -0.26 -23.56 4.86
C ASN A 26 1.05 -22.86 4.48
N ALA A 27 2.18 -23.37 4.99
CA ALA A 27 3.50 -22.76 4.98
C ALA A 27 4.10 -22.60 3.57
N GLY A 28 3.38 -23.03 2.53
CA GLY A 28 3.73 -22.83 1.12
C GLY A 28 2.79 -21.89 0.34
N GLY A 29 1.81 -21.27 1.00
CA GLY A 29 0.84 -20.39 0.35
C GLY A 29 1.35 -18.95 0.19
N LYS A 30 0.89 -18.26 -0.88
CA LYS A 30 1.10 -16.80 -1.07
C LYS A 30 0.44 -15.93 0.01
N TYR A 31 -0.49 -16.49 0.78
CA TYR A 31 -1.23 -15.79 1.82
C TYR A 31 -1.26 -16.63 3.08
N LEU A 32 -1.01 -16.01 4.23
CA LEU A 32 -1.12 -16.64 5.55
C LEU A 32 -2.58 -16.91 5.91
N THR A 33 -3.47 -15.99 5.54
CA THR A 33 -4.92 -16.13 5.71
C THR A 33 -5.66 -15.39 4.60
N LYS A 34 -6.85 -15.89 4.28
CA LYS A 34 -7.87 -15.20 3.46
C LYS A 34 -9.22 -15.16 4.16
N ASN A 35 -9.26 -15.50 5.46
CA ASN A 35 -10.48 -15.53 6.23
C ASN A 35 -10.88 -14.08 6.54
N GLU A 36 -11.94 -13.63 5.88
CA GLU A 36 -12.45 -12.26 6.02
C GLU A 36 -13.08 -12.08 7.39
N GLN A 37 -12.71 -11.01 8.07
CA GLN A 37 -13.37 -10.50 9.27
C GLN A 37 -13.86 -9.07 9.02
N TRP A 38 -14.75 -8.58 9.88
CA TRP A 38 -15.45 -7.31 9.66
C TRP A 38 -15.55 -6.49 10.93
N LEU A 39 -15.32 -5.18 10.79
CA LEU A 39 -15.52 -4.16 11.80
C LEU A 39 -16.66 -3.24 11.34
N ASP A 40 -17.51 -2.79 12.26
CA ASP A 40 -18.38 -1.64 12.05
C ASP A 40 -17.57 -0.35 12.21
N GLN A 41 -17.34 0.35 11.10
CA GLN A 41 -16.51 1.54 11.02
C GLN A 41 -17.37 2.79 10.78
N THR A 42 -16.97 3.92 11.36
CA THR A 42 -17.63 5.21 11.14
C THR A 42 -17.30 5.76 9.75
N VAL A 43 -18.33 6.18 9.01
CA VAL A 43 -18.18 6.78 7.67
C VAL A 43 -17.43 8.11 7.75
N ASP A 44 -17.78 8.96 8.72
CA ASP A 44 -17.17 10.27 8.93
C ASP A 44 -16.68 10.47 10.37
N HIS A 45 -15.36 10.41 10.55
CA HIS A 45 -14.71 10.65 11.84
C HIS A 45 -14.67 12.13 12.26
N PHE A 46 -15.02 13.05 11.36
CA PHE A 46 -14.97 14.49 11.60
C PHE A 46 -16.37 15.12 11.78
N SER A 47 -17.42 14.33 11.64
CA SER A 47 -18.79 14.73 11.92
C SER A 47 -19.05 14.74 13.43
N PRO A 48 -19.52 15.86 14.02
CA PRO A 48 -19.81 15.94 15.46
C PRO A 48 -21.18 15.35 15.84
N THR A 49 -22.05 15.04 14.86
CA THR A 49 -23.47 14.75 15.13
C THR A 49 -24.01 13.51 14.42
N ASP A 50 -23.41 13.12 13.30
CA ASP A 50 -23.85 11.99 12.50
C ASP A 50 -22.72 10.96 12.40
N HIS A 51 -23.00 9.73 12.81
CA HIS A 51 -22.03 8.63 12.84
C HIS A 51 -22.56 7.40 12.10
N PRO A 52 -22.89 7.52 10.80
CA PRO A 52 -23.29 6.37 10.03
C PRO A 52 -22.13 5.39 9.97
N GLN A 53 -22.45 4.10 9.89
CA GLN A 53 -21.46 3.03 9.91
C GLN A 53 -21.46 2.25 8.59
N PHE A 54 -20.30 1.69 8.26
CA PHE A 54 -20.10 0.74 7.18
C PHE A 54 -19.23 -0.43 7.63
N LYS A 55 -19.29 -1.54 6.89
CA LYS A 55 -18.46 -2.72 7.19
C LYS A 55 -17.07 -2.53 6.58
N GLN A 56 -16.04 -2.45 7.42
CA GLN A 56 -14.65 -2.45 6.99
C GLN A 56 -14.05 -3.85 7.15
N ARG A 57 -13.45 -4.37 6.07
CA ARG A 57 -12.88 -5.71 6.02
C ARG A 57 -11.48 -5.73 6.64
N PHE A 58 -11.18 -6.77 7.41
CA PHE A 58 -9.84 -7.04 7.89
C PHE A 58 -9.53 -8.53 7.89
N TYR A 59 -8.27 -8.86 8.13
CA TYR A 59 -7.76 -10.22 8.23
C TYR A 59 -6.91 -10.39 9.47
N GLU A 60 -6.89 -11.60 10.01
CA GLU A 60 -6.14 -11.96 11.22
C GLU A 60 -5.35 -13.25 11.01
N PHE A 61 -4.09 -13.24 11.44
CA PHE A 61 -3.25 -14.41 11.55
C PHE A 61 -2.53 -14.42 12.91
N ILE A 62 -2.88 -15.39 13.75
CA ILE A 62 -2.42 -15.48 15.15
C ILE A 62 -1.61 -16.74 15.45
N ASP A 63 -1.28 -17.57 14.45
CA ASP A 63 -0.53 -18.82 14.68
C ASP A 63 0.89 -18.56 15.23
N TYR A 64 1.42 -17.34 15.05
CA TYR A 64 2.72 -16.92 15.60
C TYR A 64 2.58 -16.11 16.90
N TYR A 65 1.36 -15.78 17.31
CA TYR A 65 1.12 -14.90 18.44
C TYR A 65 1.45 -15.60 19.76
N GLN A 66 2.34 -14.98 20.53
CA GLN A 66 2.56 -15.32 21.94
C GLN A 66 1.67 -14.40 22.78
N VAL A 67 0.95 -14.95 23.76
CA VAL A 67 0.03 -14.16 24.60
C VAL A 67 0.78 -13.00 25.27
N GLY A 68 0.31 -11.77 25.07
CA GLY A 68 0.97 -10.53 25.52
C GLY A 68 2.08 -10.03 24.58
N GLY A 69 2.30 -10.69 23.45
CA GLY A 69 3.23 -10.29 22.40
C GLY A 69 2.75 -9.06 21.60
N PRO A 70 3.57 -8.54 20.68
CA PRO A 70 3.17 -7.38 19.87
C PRO A 70 2.04 -7.68 18.90
N ILE A 71 1.34 -6.63 18.46
CA ILE A 71 0.41 -6.69 17.33
C ILE A 71 1.04 -5.96 16.15
N PHE A 72 1.21 -6.67 15.04
CA PHE A 72 1.72 -6.13 13.78
C PHE A 72 0.54 -5.80 12.88
N LEU A 73 0.38 -4.51 12.56
CA LEU A 73 -0.65 -4.00 11.68
C LEU A 73 -0.07 -3.76 10.29
N LYS A 74 -0.53 -4.50 9.30
CA LYS A 74 -0.23 -4.27 7.89
C LYS A 74 -1.37 -3.53 7.20
N ILE A 75 -1.08 -2.37 6.63
CA ILE A 75 -2.08 -1.58 5.91
C ILE A 75 -2.13 -2.07 4.46
N CYS A 76 -3.32 -2.39 3.92
CA CYS A 76 -3.43 -2.94 2.55
C CYS A 76 -3.22 -1.89 1.44
N GLY A 77 -3.58 -0.63 1.71
CA GLY A 77 -3.42 0.49 0.77
C GLY A 77 -4.50 0.59 -0.30
N GLU A 78 -4.11 1.16 -1.44
CA GLU A 78 -4.90 1.59 -2.59
C GLU A 78 -5.39 0.43 -3.48
N SER A 79 -5.79 -0.70 -2.88
CA SER A 79 -6.27 -1.87 -3.62
C SER A 79 -7.15 -2.77 -2.77
N THR A 80 -7.91 -3.65 -3.44
CA THR A 80 -8.62 -4.75 -2.79
C THR A 80 -7.64 -5.60 -1.99
N CYS A 81 -7.83 -5.66 -0.67
CA CYS A 81 -6.99 -6.46 0.19
C CYS A 81 -7.26 -7.96 -0.05
N PRO A 82 -6.26 -8.74 -0.49
CA PRO A 82 -6.46 -10.14 -0.91
C PRO A 82 -6.34 -11.17 0.24
N GLY A 83 -6.15 -10.70 1.48
CA GLY A 83 -5.71 -11.48 2.64
C GLY A 83 -4.39 -10.95 3.20
N ILE A 84 -3.81 -11.65 4.18
CA ILE A 84 -2.47 -11.31 4.69
C ILE A 84 -1.42 -11.99 3.81
N PRO A 85 -0.66 -11.26 2.99
CA PRO A 85 0.34 -11.85 2.12
C PRO A 85 1.48 -12.44 2.96
N ASN A 86 1.97 -13.60 2.53
CA ASN A 86 3.11 -14.27 3.14
C ASN A 86 4.42 -13.65 2.62
N ASP A 87 4.70 -12.42 3.02
CA ASP A 87 5.95 -11.70 2.71
C ASP A 87 6.83 -11.55 3.97
N TYR A 88 7.84 -10.69 3.96
CA TYR A 88 8.76 -10.58 5.10
C TYR A 88 8.07 -10.13 6.41
N THR A 89 6.86 -9.54 6.37
CA THR A 89 6.08 -9.27 7.58
C THR A 89 5.71 -10.56 8.33
N ALA A 90 5.57 -11.70 7.63
CA ALA A 90 5.36 -13.02 8.23
C ALA A 90 6.59 -13.47 9.03
N VAL A 91 7.79 -13.29 8.46
CA VAL A 91 9.07 -13.62 9.10
C VAL A 91 9.28 -12.78 10.35
N LEU A 92 8.96 -11.48 10.27
CA LEU A 92 9.01 -10.59 11.42
C LEU A 92 7.99 -11.00 12.49
N ALA A 93 6.74 -11.28 12.12
CA ALA A 93 5.71 -11.69 13.08
C ALA A 93 6.11 -12.97 13.82
N LYS A 94 6.66 -13.96 13.11
CA LYS A 94 7.20 -15.19 13.71
C LYS A 94 8.34 -14.92 14.68
N LYS A 95 9.27 -14.04 14.31
CA LYS A 95 10.44 -13.68 15.14
C LYS A 95 10.02 -13.02 16.46
N PHE A 96 9.05 -12.11 16.40
CA PHE A 96 8.64 -11.28 17.55
C PHE A 96 7.47 -11.87 18.34
N GLY A 97 6.96 -13.06 17.97
CA GLY A 97 5.79 -13.65 18.61
C GLY A 97 4.52 -12.82 18.42
N ALA A 98 4.40 -12.17 17.26
CA ALA A 98 3.37 -11.16 16.99
C ALA A 98 2.08 -11.77 16.43
N ALA A 99 0.93 -11.19 16.80
CA ALA A 99 -0.27 -11.30 16.00
C ALA A 99 -0.12 -10.44 14.75
N LEU A 100 -0.48 -10.94 13.57
CA LEU A 100 -0.44 -10.18 12.32
C LEU A 100 -1.88 -9.90 11.86
N VAL A 101 -2.23 -8.63 11.76
CA VAL A 101 -3.53 -8.18 11.28
C VAL A 101 -3.37 -7.27 10.06
N SER A 102 -4.36 -7.28 9.18
CA SER A 102 -4.37 -6.43 8.00
C SER A 102 -5.72 -5.78 7.81
N LEU A 103 -5.75 -4.45 7.72
CA LEU A 103 -6.98 -3.66 7.54
C LEU A 103 -7.09 -3.19 6.09
N GLU A 104 -8.23 -3.48 5.45
CA GLU A 104 -8.55 -2.95 4.13
C GLU A 104 -8.87 -1.45 4.21
N HIS A 105 -8.31 -0.69 3.29
CA HIS A 105 -8.55 0.75 3.22
C HIS A 105 -10.02 1.04 2.85
N ARG A 106 -10.64 2.04 3.49
CA ARG A 106 -11.99 2.50 3.12
C ARG A 106 -12.10 2.75 1.61
N TYR A 107 -13.26 2.47 1.04
CA TYR A 107 -13.61 2.45 -0.38
C TYR A 107 -12.99 1.34 -1.22
N TYR A 108 -11.85 0.77 -0.84
CA TYR A 108 -11.21 -0.27 -1.64
C TYR A 108 -11.78 -1.65 -1.33
N GLY A 109 -11.76 -2.52 -2.35
CA GLY A 109 -12.24 -3.89 -2.23
C GLY A 109 -13.70 -3.98 -1.79
N LYS A 110 -13.93 -4.59 -0.63
CA LYS A 110 -15.28 -4.76 -0.07
C LYS A 110 -15.60 -3.76 1.04
N SER A 111 -14.71 -2.81 1.30
CA SER A 111 -14.83 -1.84 2.40
C SER A 111 -15.40 -0.51 1.92
N SER A 112 -16.50 -0.53 1.17
CA SER A 112 -17.14 0.68 0.63
C SER A 112 -18.20 1.23 1.59
N PRO A 113 -18.14 2.52 1.96
CA PRO A 113 -19.19 3.15 2.76
C PRO A 113 -20.53 3.34 2.03
N PHE A 114 -20.52 3.33 0.69
CA PHE A 114 -21.68 3.59 -0.15
C PHE A 114 -21.77 2.56 -1.30
N ASP A 115 -22.97 2.41 -1.86
CA ASP A 115 -23.24 1.53 -3.00
C ASP A 115 -22.82 2.13 -4.36
N ASP A 116 -22.47 3.43 -4.39
CA ASP A 116 -21.91 4.11 -5.56
C ASP A 116 -20.69 4.97 -5.19
N LEU A 117 -19.89 5.24 -6.22
CA LEU A 117 -18.65 6.03 -6.16
C LEU A 117 -18.81 7.38 -6.88
N THR A 118 -19.98 8.01 -6.76
CA THR A 118 -20.17 9.40 -7.20
C THR A 118 -19.18 10.31 -6.49
N THR A 119 -18.76 11.41 -7.13
CA THR A 119 -17.79 12.35 -6.53
C THR A 119 -18.26 12.86 -5.16
N HIS A 120 -19.58 13.02 -4.98
CA HIS A 120 -20.18 13.39 -3.70
C HIS A 120 -19.87 12.35 -2.61
N ASN A 121 -20.08 11.06 -2.91
CA ASN A 121 -19.83 9.98 -1.97
C ASN A 121 -18.34 9.75 -1.74
N LEU A 122 -17.46 10.12 -2.68
CA LEU A 122 -16.00 10.03 -2.49
C LEU A 122 -15.43 11.07 -1.52
N ARG A 123 -16.19 12.06 -1.05
CA ARG A 123 -15.69 13.07 -0.09
C ARG A 123 -15.11 12.50 1.21
N TYR A 124 -15.46 11.26 1.58
CA TYR A 124 -14.90 10.57 2.75
C TYR A 124 -13.73 9.65 2.42
N LEU A 125 -13.30 9.58 1.15
CA LEU A 125 -12.05 8.95 0.72
C LEU A 125 -10.92 9.95 0.88
N SER A 126 -10.31 9.98 2.06
CA SER A 126 -9.12 10.77 2.32
C SER A 126 -8.16 10.02 3.23
N SER A 127 -6.87 10.38 3.12
CA SER A 127 -5.82 9.90 4.01
C SER A 127 -6.18 10.14 5.48
N LYS A 128 -6.75 11.31 5.80
CA LYS A 128 -7.14 11.68 7.17
C LYS A 128 -8.18 10.73 7.73
N GLN A 129 -9.26 10.50 7.00
CA GLN A 129 -10.30 9.56 7.42
C GLN A 129 -9.73 8.14 7.60
N ALA A 130 -8.88 7.69 6.68
CA ALA A 130 -8.23 6.38 6.76
C ALA A 130 -7.32 6.24 8.00
N LEU A 131 -6.63 7.31 8.43
CA LEU A 131 -5.83 7.28 9.66
C LEU A 131 -6.71 7.10 10.91
N PHE A 132 -7.91 7.69 10.94
CA PHE A 132 -8.86 7.48 12.03
C PHE A 132 -9.49 6.08 11.97
N ASP A 133 -9.68 5.49 10.79
CA ASP A 133 -10.06 4.07 10.68
C ASP A 133 -9.04 3.17 11.37
N LEU A 134 -7.74 3.43 11.17
CA LEU A 134 -6.66 2.67 11.81
C LEU A 134 -6.71 2.82 13.34
N ALA A 135 -7.01 4.01 13.86
CA ALA A 135 -7.15 4.24 15.30
C ALA A 135 -8.32 3.47 15.90
N VAL A 136 -9.49 3.51 15.26
CA VAL A 136 -10.68 2.75 15.69
C VAL A 136 -10.43 1.24 15.58
N PHE A 137 -9.83 0.78 14.48
CA PHE A 137 -9.51 -0.63 14.29
C PHE A 137 -8.53 -1.15 15.34
N ARG A 138 -7.48 -0.36 15.65
CA ARG A 138 -6.53 -0.69 16.72
C ARG A 138 -7.26 -0.93 18.04
N GLN A 139 -8.13 -0.01 18.44
CA GLN A 139 -8.87 -0.13 19.70
C GLN A 139 -9.78 -1.35 19.70
N TYR A 140 -10.57 -1.52 18.63
CA TYR A 140 -11.45 -2.67 18.46
C TYR A 140 -10.70 -3.99 18.55
N TYR A 141 -9.57 -4.11 17.85
CA TYR A 141 -8.81 -5.36 17.82
C TYR A 141 -8.11 -5.64 19.15
N GLN A 142 -7.65 -4.60 19.86
CA GLN A 142 -7.13 -4.72 21.22
C GLN A 142 -8.17 -5.32 22.18
N GLU A 143 -9.42 -4.85 22.10
CA GLU A 143 -10.53 -5.41 22.89
C GLU A 143 -10.84 -6.85 22.47
N SER A 144 -10.91 -7.11 21.16
CA SER A 144 -11.18 -8.44 20.61
C SER A 144 -10.13 -9.47 21.05
N ILE A 145 -8.83 -9.13 21.00
CA ILE A 145 -7.77 -10.06 21.38
C ILE A 145 -7.74 -10.30 22.90
N ASN A 146 -8.06 -9.29 23.71
CA ASN A 146 -8.21 -9.44 25.15
C ASN A 146 -9.32 -10.44 25.50
N VAL A 147 -10.48 -10.31 24.86
CA VAL A 147 -11.60 -11.25 25.03
C VAL A 147 -11.19 -12.66 24.60
N LYS A 148 -10.52 -12.79 23.44
CA LYS A 148 -10.11 -14.08 22.87
C LYS A 148 -9.16 -14.88 23.76
N TYR A 149 -8.34 -14.19 24.55
CA TYR A 149 -7.35 -14.81 25.46
C TYR A 149 -7.65 -14.60 26.95
N ASN A 150 -8.87 -14.15 27.30
CA ASN A 150 -9.29 -13.87 28.67
C ASN A 150 -8.32 -12.95 29.45
N LEU A 151 -7.79 -11.92 28.77
CA LEU A 151 -6.90 -10.93 29.36
C LEU A 151 -7.71 -9.74 29.89
N SER A 152 -7.46 -9.34 31.15
CA SER A 152 -8.13 -8.18 31.75
C SER A 152 -7.36 -6.90 31.42
N GLN A 153 -7.90 -6.10 30.50
CA GLN A 153 -7.37 -4.77 30.14
C GLN A 153 -5.87 -4.75 29.80
N ALA A 154 -5.36 -5.82 29.20
CA ALA A 154 -3.98 -5.84 28.73
C ALA A 154 -3.85 -4.94 27.49
N GLU A 155 -2.69 -4.31 27.37
CA GLU A 155 -2.34 -3.45 26.26
C GLU A 155 -1.14 -4.07 25.52
N ASN A 156 -1.31 -4.36 24.24
CA ASN A 156 -0.24 -4.94 23.44
C ASN A 156 0.59 -3.83 22.79
N PRO A 157 1.91 -4.00 22.61
CA PRO A 157 2.68 -3.05 21.82
C PRO A 157 2.37 -3.22 20.32
N TRP A 158 2.05 -2.11 19.64
CA TRP A 158 1.66 -2.12 18.23
C TRP A 158 2.79 -1.66 17.32
N PHE A 159 3.04 -2.37 16.22
CA PHE A 159 3.98 -1.96 15.18
C PHE A 159 3.31 -1.96 13.81
N VAL A 160 3.51 -0.89 13.03
CA VAL A 160 2.72 -0.66 11.81
C VAL A 160 3.58 -0.79 10.55
N PHE A 161 3.02 -1.39 9.50
CA PHE A 161 3.69 -1.72 8.26
C PHE A 161 2.86 -1.26 7.07
N GLY A 162 3.54 -0.76 6.04
CA GLY A 162 2.93 -0.49 4.74
C GLY A 162 3.98 -0.28 3.65
N VAL A 163 3.55 -0.44 2.40
CA VAL A 163 4.33 -0.21 1.18
C VAL A 163 3.62 0.83 0.29
N SER A 164 4.33 1.70 -0.44
CA SER A 164 3.71 2.73 -1.31
C SER A 164 2.92 3.75 -0.47
N TYR A 165 1.71 4.12 -0.90
CA TYR A 165 0.78 4.95 -0.16
C TYR A 165 0.42 4.34 1.20
N SER A 166 0.29 3.01 1.32
CA SER A 166 0.13 2.38 2.64
C SER A 166 1.37 2.55 3.54
N GLY A 167 2.56 2.67 2.95
CA GLY A 167 3.79 3.05 3.65
C GLY A 167 3.74 4.49 4.16
N ALA A 168 3.15 5.40 3.37
CA ALA A 168 2.88 6.76 3.80
C ALA A 168 1.87 6.79 4.97
N LEU A 169 0.77 6.03 4.87
CA LEU A 169 -0.19 5.86 5.98
C LEU A 169 0.46 5.28 7.23
N SER A 170 1.38 4.30 7.10
CA SER A 170 2.15 3.74 8.21
C SER A 170 3.01 4.80 8.93
N ALA A 171 3.68 5.67 8.16
CA ALA A 171 4.43 6.80 8.72
C ALA A 171 3.51 7.86 9.35
N TRP A 172 2.41 8.22 8.67
CA TRP A 172 1.48 9.24 9.13
C TRP A 172 0.66 8.81 10.34
N PHE A 173 0.34 7.52 10.45
CA PHE A 173 -0.33 6.97 11.62
C PHE A 173 0.59 7.03 12.85
N ARG A 174 1.87 6.67 12.69
CA ARG A 174 2.86 6.86 13.75
C ARG A 174 3.05 8.33 14.12
N LEU A 175 3.04 9.24 13.14
CA LEU A 175 3.13 10.68 13.36
C LEU A 175 1.93 11.25 14.14
N LYS A 176 0.71 10.87 13.75
CA LYS A 176 -0.54 11.47 14.28
C LYS A 176 -1.06 10.77 15.53
N PHE A 177 -0.78 9.48 15.68
CA PHE A 177 -1.20 8.65 16.80
C PHE A 177 0.01 7.94 17.45
N PRO A 178 1.03 8.70 17.92
CA PRO A 178 2.22 8.09 18.53
C PRO A 178 1.91 7.40 19.87
N HIS A 179 0.75 7.69 20.48
CA HIS A 179 0.26 7.03 21.69
C HIS A 179 -0.40 5.67 21.42
N LEU A 180 -0.76 5.36 20.16
CA LEU A 180 -1.40 4.08 19.79
C LEU A 180 -0.43 3.06 19.20
N THR A 181 0.82 3.45 18.95
CA THR A 181 1.83 2.64 18.25
C THR A 181 3.18 2.77 18.94
N CYS A 182 4.04 1.78 18.77
CA CYS A 182 5.43 1.80 19.27
C CYS A 182 6.41 2.27 18.20
N GLY A 183 6.10 2.00 16.95
CA GLY A 183 6.88 2.43 15.80
C GLY A 183 6.24 1.96 14.51
N SER A 184 6.86 2.33 13.39
CA SER A 184 6.40 1.88 12.09
C SER A 184 7.53 1.63 11.09
N LEU A 185 7.26 0.75 10.13
CA LEU A 185 8.04 0.55 8.92
C LEU A 185 7.26 1.13 7.74
N ALA A 186 7.84 2.17 7.15
CA ALA A 186 7.33 2.91 6.02
C ALA A 186 8.16 2.53 4.77
N SER A 187 7.80 1.40 4.16
CA SER A 187 8.51 0.84 3.02
C SER A 187 8.11 1.52 1.71
N SER A 188 9.09 1.98 0.94
CA SER A 188 8.88 2.78 -0.29
C SER A 188 7.79 3.86 -0.11
N ALA A 189 7.78 4.50 1.05
CA ALA A 189 6.66 5.31 1.50
C ALA A 189 6.62 6.68 0.83
N VAL A 190 5.58 6.93 0.04
CA VAL A 190 5.36 8.20 -0.66
C VAL A 190 4.79 9.26 0.31
N VAL A 191 5.63 9.76 1.22
CA VAL A 191 5.21 10.72 2.25
C VAL A 191 5.17 12.17 1.77
N LEU A 192 5.86 12.50 0.68
CA LEU A 192 5.89 13.82 0.08
C LEU A 192 4.91 13.86 -1.10
N ALA A 193 3.80 14.59 -0.97
CA ALA A 193 2.90 14.90 -2.09
C ALA A 193 3.65 15.76 -3.12
N VAL A 194 3.61 15.38 -4.40
CA VAL A 194 4.38 16.05 -5.46
C VAL A 194 3.47 16.46 -6.60
N TYR A 195 3.35 17.76 -6.85
CA TYR A 195 2.51 18.29 -7.91
C TYR A 195 3.05 17.99 -9.31
N ASN A 196 4.34 18.26 -9.55
CA ASN A 196 5.02 17.99 -10.82
C ASN A 196 6.16 17.01 -10.58
N PHE A 197 5.90 15.72 -10.75
CA PHE A 197 6.83 14.68 -10.31
C PHE A 197 7.79 14.23 -11.43
N THR A 198 8.68 15.13 -11.86
CA THR A 198 9.66 14.83 -12.92
C THR A 198 10.75 13.82 -12.49
N GLU A 199 11.06 13.80 -11.20
CA GLU A 199 12.06 12.92 -10.59
C GLU A 199 11.68 11.44 -10.73
N PHE A 200 10.38 11.16 -10.86
CA PHE A 200 9.87 9.83 -11.15
C PHE A 200 10.42 9.29 -12.48
N ASP A 201 10.32 10.08 -13.55
CA ASP A 201 10.81 9.69 -14.89
C ASP A 201 12.34 9.66 -14.95
N LYS A 202 12.99 10.65 -14.32
CA LYS A 202 14.46 10.70 -14.22
C LYS A 202 15.01 9.42 -13.59
N GLN A 203 14.38 8.94 -12.51
CA GLN A 203 14.79 7.71 -11.85
C GLN A 203 14.63 6.50 -12.76
N ILE A 204 13.60 6.42 -13.61
CA ILE A 204 13.49 5.33 -14.59
C ILE A 204 14.64 5.38 -15.60
N GLY A 205 14.99 6.58 -16.09
CA GLY A 205 16.14 6.76 -16.97
C GLY A 205 17.46 6.31 -16.33
N GLU A 206 17.66 6.61 -15.04
CA GLU A 206 18.81 6.12 -14.27
C GLU A 206 18.79 4.60 -14.12
N SER A 207 17.64 4.03 -13.77
CA SER A 207 17.44 2.59 -13.57
C SER A 207 17.63 1.78 -14.85
N ALA A 208 17.21 2.32 -16.00
CA ALA A 208 17.38 1.70 -17.32
C ALA A 208 18.84 1.63 -17.77
N GLY A 209 19.68 2.55 -17.30
CA GLY A 209 21.01 2.74 -17.86
C GLY A 209 20.97 3.40 -19.26
N PRO A 210 22.11 3.91 -19.74
CA PRO A 210 22.15 4.82 -20.89
C PRO A 210 21.66 4.18 -22.19
N GLU A 211 21.99 2.92 -22.47
CA GLU A 211 21.63 2.27 -23.73
C GLU A 211 20.12 1.95 -23.80
N CYS A 212 19.56 1.39 -22.72
CA CYS A 212 18.13 1.07 -22.67
C CYS A 212 17.28 2.35 -22.61
N LYS A 213 17.74 3.37 -21.86
CA LYS A 213 17.13 4.70 -21.85
C LYS A 213 17.04 5.29 -23.25
N ALA A 214 18.14 5.27 -24.02
CA ALA A 214 18.16 5.77 -25.39
C ALA A 214 17.20 4.99 -26.30
N ALA A 215 17.08 3.68 -26.12
CA ALA A 215 16.09 2.88 -26.86
C ALA A 215 14.64 3.27 -26.51
N LEU A 216 14.33 3.50 -25.22
CA LEU A 216 13.01 3.95 -24.79
C LEU A 216 12.66 5.34 -25.32
N GLN A 217 13.61 6.27 -25.32
CA GLN A 217 13.46 7.61 -25.92
C GLN A 217 13.15 7.51 -27.41
N GLU A 218 13.92 6.69 -28.15
CA GLU A 218 13.72 6.45 -29.58
C GLU A 218 12.35 5.82 -29.87
N ILE A 219 11.88 4.90 -29.02
CA ILE A 219 10.53 4.31 -29.12
C ILE A 219 9.46 5.40 -28.97
N THR A 220 9.56 6.25 -27.95
CA THR A 220 8.61 7.35 -27.73
C THR A 220 8.52 8.25 -28.96
N GLU A 221 9.65 8.67 -29.52
CA GLU A 221 9.70 9.50 -30.74
C GLU A 221 9.11 8.79 -31.97
N LEU A 222 9.39 7.49 -32.14
CA LEU A 222 8.86 6.69 -33.25
C LEU A 222 7.35 6.51 -33.13
N VAL A 223 6.84 6.22 -31.93
CA VAL A 223 5.41 6.07 -31.68
C VAL A 223 4.68 7.39 -31.92
N GLU A 224 5.20 8.52 -31.41
CA GLU A 224 4.59 9.83 -31.65
C GLU A 224 4.53 10.20 -33.14
N ARG A 225 5.59 9.93 -33.90
CA ARG A 225 5.57 10.11 -35.37
C ARG A 225 4.52 9.25 -36.04
N ARG A 226 4.44 7.95 -35.69
CA ARG A 226 3.46 7.04 -36.30
C ARG A 226 2.02 7.40 -35.91
N LEU A 227 1.78 7.96 -34.72
CA LEU A 227 0.48 8.50 -34.33
C LEU A 227 0.03 9.68 -35.21
N GLN A 228 0.93 10.41 -35.87
CA GLN A 228 0.51 11.49 -36.78
C GLN A 228 -0.03 10.95 -38.11
N SER A 229 0.45 9.80 -38.57
CA SER A 229 0.10 9.21 -39.87
C SER A 229 -0.93 8.09 -39.79
N ASP A 230 -0.88 7.24 -38.76
CA ASP A 230 -1.73 6.05 -38.64
C ASP A 230 -2.04 5.71 -37.17
N ARG A 231 -2.92 6.52 -36.57
CA ARG A 231 -3.34 6.39 -35.16
C ARG A 231 -3.91 5.01 -34.83
N GLY A 232 -4.75 4.48 -35.72
CA GLY A 232 -5.47 3.24 -35.51
C GLY A 232 -4.52 2.04 -35.44
N SER A 233 -3.65 1.89 -36.43
CA SER A 233 -2.72 0.75 -36.49
C SER A 233 -1.70 0.76 -35.37
N VAL A 234 -1.19 1.94 -34.97
CA VAL A 234 -0.23 2.04 -33.86
C VAL A 234 -0.88 1.61 -32.55
N LYS A 235 -2.08 2.10 -32.22
CA LYS A 235 -2.76 1.67 -30.99
C LYS A 235 -3.12 0.18 -31.01
N ALA A 236 -3.52 -0.34 -32.18
CA ALA A 236 -3.79 -1.77 -32.35
C ALA A 236 -2.55 -2.65 -32.14
N LEU A 237 -1.37 -2.20 -32.60
CA LEU A 237 -0.10 -2.91 -32.43
C LEU A 237 0.20 -3.22 -30.94
N PHE A 238 -0.13 -2.25 -30.08
CA PHE A 238 0.03 -2.31 -28.63
C PHE A 238 -1.18 -2.89 -27.89
N GLY A 239 -2.26 -3.28 -28.58
CA GLY A 239 -3.48 -3.79 -27.92
C GLY A 239 -4.30 -2.73 -27.21
N ALA A 240 -4.22 -1.47 -27.65
CA ALA A 240 -4.82 -0.30 -27.00
C ALA A 240 -5.79 0.49 -27.91
N SER A 241 -6.41 -0.16 -28.89
CA SER A 241 -7.30 0.46 -29.88
C SER A 241 -8.51 1.20 -29.27
N GLN A 242 -8.92 0.85 -28.06
CA GLN A 242 -10.03 1.50 -27.36
C GLN A 242 -9.68 2.89 -26.84
N LEU A 243 -8.40 3.21 -26.64
CA LEU A 243 -7.99 4.51 -26.11
C LEU A 243 -8.14 5.56 -27.21
N LYS A 244 -9.13 6.45 -27.04
CA LYS A 244 -9.44 7.49 -28.03
C LYS A 244 -8.42 8.63 -28.01
N ASN A 245 -8.04 9.07 -26.80
CA ASN A 245 -7.01 10.07 -26.62
C ASN A 245 -5.62 9.46 -26.90
N ASP A 246 -4.74 10.23 -27.52
CA ASP A 246 -3.37 9.78 -27.76
C ASP A 246 -2.48 9.94 -26.53
N VAL A 247 -2.77 10.90 -25.65
CA VAL A 247 -2.00 11.10 -24.42
C VAL A 247 -2.27 9.99 -23.42
N ASP A 248 -3.51 9.51 -23.29
CA ASP A 248 -3.84 8.30 -22.50
C ASP A 248 -3.04 7.08 -22.97
N PHE A 249 -2.90 6.92 -24.30
CA PHE A 249 -2.11 5.86 -24.90
C PHE A 249 -0.60 6.03 -24.63
N LEU A 250 -0.07 7.25 -24.74
CA LEU A 250 1.33 7.53 -24.42
C LEU A 250 1.63 7.33 -22.92
N TYR A 251 0.67 7.67 -22.05
CA TYR A 251 0.77 7.44 -20.61
C TYR A 251 0.79 5.94 -20.28
N LEU A 252 -0.03 5.14 -20.97
CA LEU A 252 0.02 3.68 -20.88
C LEU A 252 1.40 3.11 -21.24
N LEU A 253 2.00 3.60 -22.32
CA LEU A 253 3.34 3.14 -22.71
C LEU A 253 4.38 3.53 -21.65
N ALA A 254 4.35 4.77 -21.17
CA ALA A 254 5.25 5.21 -20.12
C ALA A 254 5.18 4.31 -18.86
N ASP A 255 3.97 4.02 -18.40
CA ASP A 255 3.75 3.18 -17.23
C ASP A 255 4.13 1.71 -17.49
N ALA A 256 3.94 1.20 -18.71
CA ALA A 256 4.44 -0.13 -19.07
C ALA A 256 5.97 -0.23 -18.92
N ALA A 257 6.73 0.80 -19.32
CA ALA A 257 8.18 0.82 -19.10
C ALA A 257 8.54 0.90 -17.60
N VAL A 258 7.86 1.77 -16.84
CA VAL A 258 8.05 1.95 -15.40
C VAL A 258 7.96 0.63 -14.64
N ILE A 259 6.96 -0.20 -14.99
CA ILE A 259 6.63 -1.41 -14.25
C ILE A 259 7.76 -2.45 -14.27
N ALA A 260 8.56 -2.50 -15.34
CA ALA A 260 9.77 -3.32 -15.37
C ALA A 260 10.72 -2.98 -14.21
N PHE A 261 10.94 -1.69 -13.93
CA PHE A 261 11.88 -1.23 -12.91
C PHE A 261 11.24 -1.22 -11.52
N GLN A 262 10.03 -0.67 -11.42
CA GLN A 262 9.30 -0.55 -10.16
C GLN A 262 9.10 -1.91 -9.49
N TYR A 263 8.92 -2.99 -10.27
CA TYR A 263 8.69 -4.33 -9.71
C TYR A 263 9.82 -5.33 -9.95
N GLY A 264 11.03 -4.84 -10.27
CA GLY A 264 12.26 -5.63 -10.20
C GLY A 264 12.44 -6.64 -11.33
N ASN A 265 11.98 -6.32 -12.54
CA ASN A 265 12.17 -7.10 -13.76
C ASN A 265 12.71 -6.24 -14.93
N PRO A 266 13.79 -5.44 -14.74
CA PRO A 266 14.30 -4.55 -15.79
C PRO A 266 14.73 -5.30 -17.06
N ASP A 267 15.29 -6.50 -16.91
CA ASP A 267 15.86 -7.28 -18.02
C ASP A 267 14.78 -7.84 -18.96
N VAL A 268 13.53 -7.97 -18.50
CA VAL A 268 12.40 -8.37 -19.36
C VAL A 268 12.08 -7.28 -20.39
N LEU A 269 12.38 -6.03 -20.07
CA LEU A 269 12.22 -4.88 -20.97
C LEU A 269 13.52 -4.59 -21.72
N CYS A 270 14.63 -4.39 -21.01
CA CYS A 270 15.83 -3.83 -21.60
C CYS A 270 16.58 -4.81 -22.51
N SER A 271 16.74 -6.08 -22.13
CA SER A 271 17.52 -7.04 -22.92
C SER A 271 16.95 -7.20 -24.34
N PRO A 272 15.63 -7.42 -24.55
CA PRO A 272 15.06 -7.48 -25.90
C PRO A 272 15.23 -6.19 -26.71
N LEU A 273 15.16 -5.02 -26.07
CA LEU A 273 15.34 -3.73 -26.75
C LEU A 273 16.78 -3.52 -27.22
N LEU A 274 17.75 -3.88 -26.40
CA LEU A 274 19.17 -3.79 -26.76
C LEU A 274 19.51 -4.77 -27.89
N ASP A 275 19.00 -6.00 -27.84
CA ASP A 275 19.14 -6.98 -28.91
C ASP A 275 18.51 -6.49 -30.22
N ALA A 276 17.34 -5.86 -30.14
CA ALA A 276 16.68 -5.28 -31.30
C ALA A 276 17.52 -4.16 -31.94
N LYS A 277 18.12 -3.28 -31.11
CA LYS A 277 19.02 -2.22 -31.57
C LYS A 277 20.28 -2.79 -32.23
N ALA A 278 20.87 -3.84 -31.65
CA ALA A 278 22.06 -4.50 -32.19
C ALA A 278 21.81 -5.24 -33.51
N THR A 279 20.60 -5.78 -33.70
CA THR A 279 20.25 -6.60 -34.87
C THR A 279 19.42 -5.87 -35.93
N GLY A 280 19.14 -4.58 -35.73
CA GLY A 280 18.34 -3.77 -36.66
C GLY A 280 16.86 -4.14 -36.70
N LYS A 281 16.33 -4.79 -35.65
CA LYS A 281 14.89 -5.09 -35.52
C LYS A 281 14.12 -3.83 -35.09
N SER A 282 12.83 -3.81 -35.40
CA SER A 282 11.92 -2.74 -35.04
C SER A 282 11.77 -2.63 -33.51
N LEU A 283 12.31 -1.56 -32.90
CA LEU A 283 12.16 -1.28 -31.47
C LEU A 283 10.68 -1.17 -31.06
N VAL A 284 9.86 -0.54 -31.91
CA VAL A 284 8.42 -0.35 -31.64
C VAL A 284 7.69 -1.69 -31.58
N GLU A 285 8.01 -2.65 -32.45
CA GLU A 285 7.37 -3.97 -32.42
C GLU A 285 7.83 -4.81 -31.23
N VAL A 286 9.13 -4.78 -30.90
CA VAL A 286 9.66 -5.47 -29.72
C VAL A 286 9.02 -4.92 -28.45
N TYR A 287 8.91 -3.60 -28.36
CA TYR A 287 8.26 -2.96 -27.21
C TYR A 287 6.76 -3.26 -27.16
N ALA A 288 6.07 -3.29 -28.30
CA ALA A 288 4.66 -3.67 -28.34
C ALA A 288 4.44 -5.12 -27.88
N SER A 289 5.34 -6.04 -28.21
CA SER A 289 5.31 -7.41 -27.67
C SER A 289 5.53 -7.41 -26.15
N TYR A 290 6.50 -6.66 -25.64
CA TYR A 290 6.68 -6.49 -24.19
C TYR A 290 5.40 -5.97 -23.50
N VAL A 291 4.75 -4.94 -24.06
CA VAL A 291 3.51 -4.38 -23.50
C VAL A 291 2.39 -5.43 -23.45
N LYS A 292 2.21 -6.22 -24.51
CA LYS A 292 1.15 -7.24 -24.55
C LYS A 292 1.46 -8.43 -23.66
N ASP A 293 2.67 -8.98 -23.76
CA ASP A 293 3.02 -10.26 -23.16
C ASP A 293 3.37 -10.11 -21.68
N TYR A 294 4.11 -9.04 -21.34
CA TYR A 294 4.52 -8.79 -19.97
C TYR A 294 3.56 -7.84 -19.25
N TYR A 295 3.35 -6.63 -19.75
CA TYR A 295 2.58 -5.62 -19.00
C TYR A 295 1.10 -6.01 -18.85
N PHE A 296 0.42 -6.41 -19.93
CA PHE A 296 -0.96 -6.91 -19.85
C PHE A 296 -1.03 -8.39 -19.44
N GLY A 297 -0.18 -9.25 -20.01
CA GLY A 297 -0.22 -10.69 -19.77
C GLY A 297 0.30 -11.11 -18.40
N THR A 298 1.60 -10.96 -18.18
CA THR A 298 2.28 -11.49 -16.98
C THR A 298 2.02 -10.66 -15.73
N PHE A 299 2.09 -9.33 -15.84
CA PHE A 299 1.87 -8.40 -14.73
C PHE A 299 0.38 -8.20 -14.46
N GLY A 300 -0.47 -8.30 -15.50
CA GLY A 300 -1.92 -8.25 -15.37
C GLY A 300 -2.52 -6.84 -15.36
N SER A 301 -1.79 -5.83 -15.85
CA SER A 301 -2.35 -4.49 -16.00
C SER A 301 -3.45 -4.45 -17.05
N SER A 302 -4.39 -3.53 -16.88
CA SER A 302 -5.51 -3.34 -17.80
C SER A 302 -5.37 -2.02 -18.54
N VAL A 303 -5.52 -2.08 -19.85
CA VAL A 303 -5.69 -0.90 -20.71
C VAL A 303 -6.93 -0.08 -20.31
N LYS A 304 -7.94 -0.66 -19.64
CA LYS A 304 -9.11 0.08 -19.14
C LYS A 304 -8.73 1.16 -18.11
N SER A 305 -7.65 0.96 -17.35
CA SER A 305 -7.19 1.91 -16.30
C SER A 305 -6.82 3.29 -16.87
N TYR A 306 -6.61 3.37 -18.18
CA TYR A 306 -6.29 4.60 -18.92
C TYR A 306 -7.50 5.17 -19.67
N ASP A 307 -8.63 4.46 -19.72
CA ASP A 307 -9.81 4.89 -20.44
C ASP A 307 -10.67 5.84 -19.59
N LEU A 308 -10.96 7.02 -20.14
CA LEU A 308 -11.76 8.03 -19.45
C LEU A 308 -13.17 7.56 -19.08
N GLN A 309 -13.81 6.71 -19.88
CA GLN A 309 -15.16 6.22 -19.56
C GLN A 309 -15.12 5.21 -18.43
N HIS A 310 -14.09 4.37 -18.38
CA HIS A 310 -13.83 3.49 -17.25
C HIS A 310 -13.65 4.28 -15.95
N LEU A 311 -12.81 5.32 -15.96
CA LEU A 311 -12.57 6.16 -14.77
C LEU A 311 -13.82 6.95 -14.33
N LYS A 312 -14.76 7.23 -15.24
CA LYS A 312 -16.06 7.85 -14.94
C LYS A 312 -17.08 6.89 -14.34
N ASN A 313 -16.86 5.58 -14.40
CA ASN A 313 -17.82 4.61 -13.90
C ASN A 313 -17.88 4.67 -12.37
N THR A 314 -19.06 4.97 -11.84
CA THR A 314 -19.31 5.09 -10.39
C THR A 314 -19.77 3.79 -9.75
N THR A 315 -19.82 2.69 -10.49
CA THR A 315 -20.27 1.39 -9.95
C THR A 315 -19.21 0.81 -9.03
N VAL A 316 -19.59 0.45 -7.80
CA VAL A 316 -18.73 -0.28 -6.88
C VAL A 316 -18.46 -1.67 -7.46
N SER A 317 -17.19 -1.97 -7.75
CA SER A 317 -16.77 -3.26 -8.30
C SER A 317 -15.29 -3.49 -8.06
N ASN A 318 -14.81 -4.71 -8.34
CA ASN A 318 -13.38 -5.02 -8.29
C ASN A 318 -12.52 -4.20 -9.26
N GLU A 319 -13.12 -3.58 -10.30
CA GLU A 319 -12.42 -2.71 -11.24
C GLU A 319 -12.44 -1.23 -10.82
N SER A 320 -13.07 -0.88 -9.68
CA SER A 320 -13.22 0.53 -9.26
C SER A 320 -11.94 1.17 -8.68
N GLY A 321 -10.91 0.36 -8.40
CA GLY A 321 -9.67 0.80 -7.76
C GLY A 321 -9.00 1.98 -8.47
N ASP A 322 -9.01 1.99 -9.81
CA ASP A 322 -8.40 3.07 -10.60
C ASP A 322 -9.10 4.41 -10.38
N ARG A 323 -10.45 4.42 -10.37
CA ARG A 323 -11.23 5.64 -10.07
C ARG A 323 -10.95 6.14 -8.65
N LEU A 324 -10.88 5.23 -7.67
CA LEU A 324 -10.62 5.57 -6.27
C LEU A 324 -9.23 6.19 -6.10
N TRP A 325 -8.22 5.57 -6.69
CA TRP A 325 -6.86 6.10 -6.64
C TRP A 325 -6.75 7.45 -7.35
N TRP A 326 -7.35 7.59 -8.53
CA TRP A 326 -7.41 8.88 -9.22
C TRP A 326 -8.13 9.96 -8.39
N PHE A 327 -9.13 9.61 -7.59
CA PHE A 327 -9.76 10.58 -6.69
C PHE A 327 -8.78 11.09 -5.63
N GLN A 328 -7.96 10.22 -5.02
CA GLN A 328 -6.95 10.64 -4.06
C GLN A 328 -5.82 11.45 -4.72
N VAL A 329 -5.39 11.04 -5.92
CA VAL A 329 -4.46 11.81 -6.76
C VAL A 329 -5.01 13.21 -7.03
N CYS A 330 -6.26 13.33 -7.44
CA CYS A 330 -6.89 14.60 -7.79
C CYS A 330 -7.30 15.45 -6.59
N SER A 331 -7.31 14.91 -5.36
CA SER A 331 -7.76 15.61 -4.15
C SER A 331 -6.65 15.94 -3.16
N GLU A 332 -5.67 15.06 -2.97
CA GLU A 332 -4.68 15.19 -1.90
C GLU A 332 -3.24 15.24 -2.42
N VAL A 333 -2.84 14.28 -3.26
CA VAL A 333 -1.41 13.96 -3.42
C VAL A 333 -0.79 14.39 -4.75
N ALA A 334 -1.61 14.61 -5.78
CA ALA A 334 -1.22 14.84 -7.18
C ALA A 334 -0.37 13.71 -7.77
N TYR A 335 0.88 13.54 -7.33
CA TYR A 335 1.83 12.58 -7.88
C TYR A 335 1.86 12.57 -9.41
N PHE A 336 1.67 13.72 -10.06
CA PHE A 336 1.58 13.75 -11.51
C PHE A 336 2.93 13.40 -12.11
N GLN A 337 3.00 12.23 -12.74
CA GLN A 337 4.22 11.68 -13.31
C GLN A 337 4.45 12.33 -14.68
N VAL A 338 4.99 13.55 -14.64
CA VAL A 338 5.16 14.41 -15.80
C VAL A 338 6.53 14.22 -16.44
N ALA A 339 6.59 14.36 -17.76
CA ALA A 339 7.85 14.34 -18.50
C ALA A 339 8.76 15.51 -18.07
N PRO A 340 10.04 15.26 -17.73
CA PRO A 340 11.01 16.35 -17.56
C PRO A 340 11.21 17.11 -18.88
N SER A 341 11.60 18.38 -18.77
CA SER A 341 11.83 19.27 -19.93
C SER A 341 12.88 18.73 -20.90
N ASN A 342 13.89 18.05 -20.39
CA ASN A 342 14.97 17.42 -21.15
C ASN A 342 15.16 15.98 -20.65
N ASP A 343 15.66 15.11 -21.54
CA ASP A 343 16.13 13.77 -21.19
C ASP A 343 15.05 12.84 -20.57
N SER A 344 13.80 13.08 -20.99
CA SER A 344 12.61 12.30 -20.65
C SER A 344 12.56 11.00 -21.45
N ILE A 345 12.12 9.89 -20.86
CA ILE A 345 11.71 8.70 -21.61
C ILE A 345 10.21 8.76 -22.00
N ARG A 346 9.44 9.57 -21.27
CA ARG A 346 8.03 9.88 -21.50
C ARG A 346 7.84 10.88 -22.63
N SER A 347 6.67 10.83 -23.28
CA SER A 347 6.23 11.92 -24.17
C SER A 347 6.07 13.22 -23.39
N SER A 348 6.56 14.32 -23.97
CA SER A 348 6.39 15.69 -23.43
C SER A 348 4.94 16.13 -23.33
N ARG A 349 4.01 15.41 -23.98
CA ARG A 349 2.56 15.64 -23.90
C ARG A 349 1.96 15.15 -22.58
N ILE A 350 2.69 14.34 -21.82
CA ILE A 350 2.32 13.91 -20.48
C ILE A 350 2.81 14.99 -19.50
N ASP A 351 2.10 16.10 -19.49
CA ASP A 351 2.39 17.26 -18.65
C ASP A 351 1.37 17.40 -17.51
N THR A 352 1.54 18.44 -16.69
CA THR A 352 0.61 18.75 -15.59
C THR A 352 -0.79 19.03 -16.11
N LYS A 353 -0.91 19.69 -17.27
CA LYS A 353 -2.20 20.06 -17.84
C LYS A 353 -3.01 18.81 -18.20
N TYR A 354 -2.38 17.80 -18.79
CA TYR A 354 -3.01 16.51 -19.08
C TYR A 354 -3.64 15.89 -17.82
N HIS A 355 -2.90 15.84 -16.71
CA HIS A 355 -3.39 15.28 -15.46
C HIS A 355 -4.54 16.09 -14.85
N LEU A 356 -4.45 17.43 -14.86
CA LEU A 356 -5.53 18.31 -14.38
C LEU A 356 -6.79 18.18 -15.25
N ASP A 357 -6.62 18.11 -16.57
CA ASP A 357 -7.74 17.91 -17.49
C ASP A 357 -8.40 16.55 -17.22
N LEU A 358 -7.63 15.49 -16.92
CA LEU A 358 -8.18 14.20 -16.49
C LEU A 358 -8.99 14.33 -15.19
N CYS A 359 -8.42 14.95 -14.15
CA CYS A 359 -9.10 15.20 -12.88
C CYS A 359 -10.43 15.93 -13.06
N LYS A 360 -10.39 17.04 -13.83
CA LYS A 360 -11.58 17.82 -14.19
C LYS A 360 -12.61 16.98 -14.93
N ASN A 361 -12.18 16.19 -15.90
CA ASN A 361 -13.08 15.40 -16.73
C ASN A 361 -13.74 14.25 -15.96
N VAL A 362 -13.07 13.65 -14.98
CA VAL A 362 -13.57 12.50 -14.20
C VAL A 362 -14.40 12.92 -12.99
N PHE A 363 -13.99 13.98 -12.28
CA PHE A 363 -14.59 14.35 -10.99
C PHE A 363 -15.31 15.71 -10.97
N GLY A 364 -15.09 16.59 -11.96
CA GLY A 364 -15.75 17.90 -12.08
C GLY A 364 -14.79 19.09 -11.97
N GLU A 365 -15.28 20.30 -12.28
CA GLU A 365 -14.43 21.50 -12.44
C GLU A 365 -13.74 22.00 -11.16
N VAL A 366 -14.30 21.69 -9.99
CA VAL A 366 -13.80 22.16 -8.69
C VAL A 366 -12.71 21.22 -8.13
N MET A 367 -12.41 20.13 -8.83
CA MET A 367 -11.43 19.14 -8.37
C MET A 367 -9.99 19.61 -8.63
N TYR A 368 -9.23 19.86 -7.57
CA TYR A 368 -7.83 20.25 -7.64
C TYR A 368 -7.05 19.70 -6.44
N PRO A 369 -5.84 19.11 -6.64
CA PRO A 369 -5.09 18.53 -5.54
C PRO A 369 -4.37 19.61 -4.72
N ASP A 370 -4.57 19.61 -3.40
CA ASP A 370 -3.90 20.52 -2.48
C ASP A 370 -2.66 19.87 -1.84
N VAL A 371 -1.58 19.79 -2.62
CA VAL A 371 -0.33 19.17 -2.17
C VAL A 371 0.33 19.94 -1.03
N ASP A 372 0.14 21.25 -0.97
CA ASP A 372 0.72 22.10 0.07
C ASP A 372 0.05 21.82 1.41
N MET A 373 -1.28 21.69 1.45
CA MET A 373 -1.99 21.28 2.66
C MET A 373 -1.64 19.85 3.07
N THR A 374 -1.49 18.91 2.14
CA THR A 374 -1.05 17.54 2.44
C THR A 374 0.35 17.54 3.06
N ASN A 375 1.30 18.25 2.44
CA ASN A 375 2.67 18.36 2.93
C ASN A 375 2.80 19.17 4.22
N LEU A 376 1.96 20.19 4.44
CA LEU A 376 1.90 20.92 5.70
C LEU A 376 1.36 20.04 6.82
N TYR A 377 0.32 19.25 6.54
CA TYR A 377 -0.31 18.39 7.53
C TYR A 377 0.58 17.20 7.94
N TYR A 378 1.33 16.62 7.00
CA TYR A 378 2.16 15.42 7.25
C TYR A 378 3.68 15.67 7.31
N GLY A 379 4.15 16.83 6.86
CA GLY A 379 5.57 17.24 6.88
C GLY A 379 6.39 16.79 5.66
N GLY A 380 5.81 16.06 4.69
CA GLY A 380 6.54 15.55 3.53
C GLY A 380 7.76 14.71 3.93
N THR A 381 8.90 14.93 3.27
CA THR A 381 10.18 14.29 3.67
C THR A 381 10.77 14.84 4.98
N LYS A 382 10.24 15.96 5.49
CA LYS A 382 10.61 16.61 6.77
C LYS A 382 9.62 16.28 7.89
N ILE A 383 9.05 15.07 7.87
CA ILE A 383 8.14 14.57 8.89
C ILE A 383 8.70 14.81 10.30
N ALA A 384 7.90 15.43 11.17
CA ALA A 384 8.25 15.76 12.56
C ALA A 384 7.81 14.64 13.54
N GLY A 385 8.08 13.39 13.17
CA GLY A 385 7.73 12.20 13.95
C GLY A 385 8.95 11.51 14.56
N THR A 386 8.71 10.43 15.30
CA THR A 386 9.76 9.56 15.85
C THR A 386 9.40 8.09 15.68
N ARG A 387 10.42 7.22 15.70
CA ARG A 387 10.28 5.76 15.61
C ARG A 387 9.61 5.32 14.30
N ILE A 388 10.09 5.87 13.18
CA ILE A 388 9.65 5.49 11.82
C ILE A 388 10.86 5.07 11.00
N VAL A 389 10.92 3.80 10.61
CA VAL A 389 11.94 3.33 9.66
C VAL A 389 11.45 3.55 8.24
N PHE A 390 12.24 4.23 7.41
CA PHE A 390 12.03 4.36 5.98
C PHE A 390 12.97 3.43 5.22
N THR A 391 12.44 2.72 4.23
CA THR A 391 13.23 1.88 3.32
C THR A 391 12.85 2.20 1.88
N ASN A 392 13.82 2.17 0.96
CA ASN A 392 13.59 2.39 -0.47
C ASN A 392 14.47 1.45 -1.29
N GLY A 393 13.96 0.95 -2.41
CA GLY A 393 14.79 0.27 -3.42
C GLY A 393 15.56 1.29 -4.27
N SER A 394 16.76 0.94 -4.74
CA SER A 394 17.54 1.86 -5.58
C SER A 394 16.92 2.11 -6.95
N GLN A 395 16.16 1.15 -7.48
CA GLN A 395 15.50 1.23 -8.78
C GLN A 395 14.08 1.81 -8.70
N ASP A 396 13.57 2.01 -7.49
CA ASP A 396 12.20 2.44 -7.24
C ASP A 396 12.00 3.91 -7.67
N PRO A 397 11.16 4.19 -8.67
CA PRO A 397 10.91 5.57 -9.10
C PRO A 397 10.21 6.43 -8.03
N TRP A 398 9.52 5.79 -7.08
CA TRP A 398 8.82 6.49 -6.00
C TRP A 398 9.73 6.97 -4.88
N ARG A 399 11.00 6.52 -4.83
CA ARG A 399 11.92 6.85 -3.72
C ARG A 399 12.13 8.36 -3.52
N HIS A 400 11.92 9.17 -4.56
CA HIS A 400 12.05 10.62 -4.51
C HIS A 400 10.84 11.33 -3.85
N ALA A 401 9.71 10.63 -3.70
CA ALA A 401 8.59 11.04 -2.84
C ALA A 401 8.71 10.46 -1.41
N SER A 402 9.79 9.73 -1.13
CA SER A 402 10.07 9.13 0.18
C SER A 402 11.18 9.85 0.92
N ARG A 403 11.26 9.63 2.24
CA ARG A 403 12.36 10.14 3.06
C ARG A 403 13.62 9.31 2.80
N GLN A 404 14.65 9.96 2.28
CA GLN A 404 15.96 9.35 2.01
C GLN A 404 17.07 9.80 2.97
N ILE A 405 16.81 10.82 3.79
CA ILE A 405 17.77 11.33 4.79
C ILE A 405 17.53 10.59 6.10
N SER A 406 18.56 9.92 6.59
CA SER A 406 18.50 9.15 7.85
C SER A 406 18.76 10.06 9.06
N SER A 407 18.05 9.80 10.16
CA SER A 407 18.30 10.38 11.49
C SER A 407 18.00 9.34 12.57
N PRO A 408 18.46 9.51 13.83
CA PRO A 408 18.24 8.52 14.89
C PRO A 408 16.77 8.08 15.05
N ASP A 409 15.84 9.05 15.07
CA ASP A 409 14.41 8.76 15.22
C ASP A 409 13.68 8.40 13.92
N LEU A 410 14.30 8.69 12.77
CA LEU A 410 13.72 8.48 11.44
C LEU A 410 14.78 7.83 10.53
N PRO A 411 15.25 6.63 10.88
CA PRO A 411 16.29 5.96 10.10
C PRO A 411 15.78 5.70 8.69
N SER A 412 16.62 5.99 7.69
CA SER A 412 16.30 5.76 6.28
C SER A 412 17.39 4.94 5.60
N TYR A 413 16.97 3.92 4.84
CA TYR A 413 17.86 3.00 4.16
C TYR A 413 17.50 2.86 2.67
N ILE A 414 18.52 2.87 1.81
CA ILE A 414 18.38 2.57 0.38
C ILE A 414 19.02 1.20 0.11
N ILE A 415 18.21 0.26 -0.37
CA ILE A 415 18.65 -1.08 -0.78
C ILE A 415 19.14 -1.00 -2.22
N LYS A 416 20.46 -1.10 -2.40
CA LYS A 416 21.09 -0.98 -3.72
C LYS A 416 21.22 -2.34 -4.40
N CYS A 417 20.47 -2.54 -5.49
CA CYS A 417 20.70 -3.63 -6.44
C CYS A 417 20.02 -3.34 -7.81
N HIS A 418 20.32 -4.13 -8.84
CA HIS A 418 19.80 -3.96 -10.22
C HIS A 418 18.29 -4.19 -10.32
N ASN A 419 17.71 -4.99 -9.43
CA ASN A 419 16.28 -5.34 -9.41
C ASN A 419 15.60 -5.03 -8.08
N CYS A 420 16.16 -4.07 -7.32
CA CYS A 420 15.62 -3.59 -6.05
C CYS A 420 14.67 -2.42 -6.32
N GLY A 421 13.41 -2.74 -6.63
CA GLY A 421 12.33 -1.79 -6.85
C GLY A 421 11.51 -1.50 -5.59
N HIS A 422 10.19 -1.44 -5.77
CA HIS A 422 9.23 -0.89 -4.83
C HIS A 422 8.86 -1.90 -3.73
N GLY A 423 9.23 -1.60 -2.49
CA GLY A 423 9.00 -2.46 -1.34
C GLY A 423 9.89 -3.70 -1.24
N THR A 424 11.12 -3.63 -1.76
CA THR A 424 12.09 -4.75 -1.76
C THR A 424 12.36 -5.33 -0.37
N ASP A 425 12.42 -4.50 0.67
CA ASP A 425 12.64 -4.93 2.06
C ASP A 425 11.58 -5.93 2.52
N LEU A 426 10.31 -5.75 2.13
CA LEU A 426 9.22 -6.65 2.48
C LEU A 426 8.99 -7.76 1.44
N ARG A 427 9.20 -7.48 0.15
CA ARG A 427 8.80 -8.38 -0.95
C ARG A 427 9.93 -9.20 -1.56
N GLY A 428 11.20 -8.90 -1.27
CA GLY A 428 12.34 -9.54 -1.95
C GLY A 428 12.41 -9.14 -3.42
N CYS A 429 12.89 -10.03 -4.29
CA CYS A 429 12.93 -9.81 -5.75
C CYS A 429 12.42 -11.02 -6.53
N PRO A 430 11.72 -10.82 -7.67
CA PRO A 430 11.08 -9.55 -8.04
C PRO A 430 10.01 -9.16 -7.01
N GLN A 431 9.62 -7.89 -6.97
CA GLN A 431 8.59 -7.43 -6.02
C GLN A 431 7.17 -7.81 -6.48
N SER A 432 7.00 -8.15 -7.76
CA SER A 432 5.80 -8.77 -8.32
C SER A 432 6.19 -9.84 -9.36
N PRO A 433 5.58 -11.04 -9.34
CA PRO A 433 4.59 -11.51 -8.37
C PRO A 433 5.19 -11.70 -6.96
N LEU A 434 4.33 -11.81 -5.95
CA LEU A 434 4.75 -11.99 -4.56
C LEU A 434 5.70 -13.19 -4.39
N SER A 435 6.86 -12.92 -3.78
CA SER A 435 7.80 -13.94 -3.30
C SER A 435 7.49 -14.34 -1.86
N ILE A 436 7.37 -15.64 -1.59
CA ILE A 436 7.07 -16.17 -0.25
C ILE A 436 8.14 -15.71 0.73
N GLU A 437 7.70 -15.24 1.90
CA GLU A 437 8.55 -14.68 2.96
C GLU A 437 9.42 -13.50 2.49
N GLY A 438 9.09 -12.91 1.35
CA GLY A 438 9.91 -11.88 0.70
C GLY A 438 11.30 -12.40 0.33
N ASN A 439 11.41 -13.61 -0.22
CA ASN A 439 12.70 -14.22 -0.54
C ASN A 439 13.60 -13.27 -1.38
N ALA A 440 14.79 -12.99 -0.83
CA ALA A 440 15.76 -12.04 -1.38
C ALA A 440 16.85 -12.71 -2.23
N GLU A 441 16.90 -14.04 -2.32
CA GLU A 441 17.94 -14.78 -3.06
C GLU A 441 17.97 -14.46 -4.55
N ASN A 442 16.82 -14.06 -5.12
CA ASN A 442 16.70 -13.63 -6.51
C ASN A 442 17.00 -12.13 -6.70
N CYS A 443 17.30 -11.39 -5.63
CA CYS A 443 17.84 -10.06 -5.78
C CYS A 443 19.27 -10.16 -6.28
N THR A 444 19.69 -9.21 -7.12
CA THR A 444 21.08 -9.15 -7.63
C THR A 444 22.10 -8.83 -6.53
N ALA A 445 21.66 -8.36 -5.36
CA ALA A 445 22.47 -8.23 -4.16
C ALA A 445 21.67 -8.63 -2.90
N PRO A 446 21.49 -9.93 -2.61
CA PRO A 446 20.70 -10.40 -1.47
C PRO A 446 21.20 -9.83 -0.14
N ASP A 447 22.53 -9.75 0.03
CA ASP A 447 23.17 -9.18 1.23
C ASP A 447 22.75 -7.75 1.54
N ALA A 448 22.47 -6.93 0.51
CA ALA A 448 21.98 -5.56 0.70
C ALA A 448 20.59 -5.56 1.34
N VAL A 449 19.73 -6.50 0.93
CA VAL A 449 18.39 -6.69 1.50
C VAL A 449 18.50 -7.21 2.93
N HIS A 450 19.30 -8.24 3.17
CA HIS A 450 19.50 -8.81 4.50
C HIS A 450 20.07 -7.80 5.50
N LYS A 451 21.03 -6.97 5.07
CA LYS A 451 21.60 -5.91 5.89
C LYS A 451 20.54 -4.92 6.34
N VAL A 452 19.67 -4.44 5.44
CA VAL A 452 18.59 -3.51 5.78
C VAL A 452 17.54 -4.19 6.66
N ARG A 453 17.15 -5.42 6.37
CA ARG A 453 16.24 -6.22 7.22
C ARG A 453 16.76 -6.37 8.65
N GLN A 454 18.06 -6.59 8.81
CA GLN A 454 18.67 -6.65 10.14
C GLN A 454 18.61 -5.31 10.87
N GLN A 455 18.80 -4.18 10.17
CA GLN A 455 18.62 -2.85 10.78
C GLN A 455 17.16 -2.63 11.21
N VAL A 456 16.19 -3.01 10.37
CA VAL A 456 14.76 -2.94 10.70
C VAL A 456 14.45 -3.78 11.94
N ILE A 457 14.96 -5.01 12.01
CA ILE A 457 14.82 -5.88 13.18
C ILE A 457 15.35 -5.19 14.45
N ASN A 458 16.52 -4.58 14.39
CA ASN A 458 17.11 -3.92 15.55
C ASN A 458 16.25 -2.74 16.03
N HIS A 459 15.67 -1.96 15.12
CA HIS A 459 14.75 -0.88 15.47
C HIS A 459 13.43 -1.39 16.06
N ILE A 460 12.86 -2.45 15.50
CA ILE A 460 11.64 -3.08 16.04
C ILE A 460 11.90 -3.57 17.47
N ASP A 461 13.02 -4.27 17.69
CA ASP A 461 13.39 -4.81 19.01
C ASP A 461 13.58 -3.69 20.05
N LEU A 462 14.31 -2.64 19.67
CA LEU A 462 14.52 -1.47 20.53
C LEU A 462 13.21 -0.74 20.86
N TRP A 463 12.36 -0.47 19.87
CA TRP A 463 11.16 0.33 20.09
C TRP A 463 10.05 -0.46 20.78
N LEU A 464 9.95 -1.77 20.54
CA LEU A 464 9.04 -2.63 21.28
C LEU A 464 9.45 -2.78 22.75
N SER A 465 10.75 -2.87 23.06
CA SER A 465 11.20 -2.93 24.46
C SER A 465 10.89 -1.62 25.20
N GLN A 466 11.23 -0.47 24.61
CA GLN A 466 10.93 0.84 25.21
C GLN A 466 9.44 1.16 25.35
N CYS A 467 8.58 0.49 24.56
CA CYS A 467 7.13 0.68 24.64
C CYS A 467 6.48 -0.05 25.80
N LYS A 468 7.07 -1.15 26.26
CA LYS A 468 6.57 -1.93 27.39
C LYS A 468 6.84 -1.22 28.72
N ASP A 469 7.87 -0.38 28.76
CA ASP A 469 8.27 0.36 29.96
C ASP A 469 7.46 1.65 30.20
N THR A 470 6.62 2.06 29.24
CA THR A 470 5.71 3.22 29.36
C THR A 470 4.27 2.80 29.70
N GLY A 471 4.09 1.73 30.48
CA GLY A 471 2.81 1.49 31.17
C GLY A 471 2.41 2.73 32.00
N PRO A 472 1.13 2.91 32.34
CA PRO A 472 0.64 4.17 32.89
C PRO A 472 1.52 4.60 34.07
N ASP A 473 2.17 5.75 33.94
CA ASP A 473 2.78 6.42 35.08
C ASP A 473 1.66 6.64 36.10
N ASP A 474 1.79 6.06 37.29
CA ASP A 474 0.89 6.28 38.43
C ASP A 474 0.85 7.77 38.88
N ASP A 475 1.56 8.68 38.18
CA ASP A 475 1.76 10.09 38.52
C ASP A 475 1.24 11.11 37.47
N GLU A 476 0.62 10.70 36.35
CA GLU A 476 -0.11 11.64 35.48
C GLU A 476 -1.64 11.49 35.64
N PRO A 477 -2.36 12.56 36.07
CA PRO A 477 -3.81 12.47 36.22
C PRO A 477 -4.45 12.24 34.85
N ASP A 478 -5.06 11.08 34.71
CA ASP A 478 -5.83 10.63 33.55
C ASP A 478 -6.84 11.71 33.10
N MET A 479 -6.47 12.46 32.07
CA MET A 479 -7.24 13.57 31.53
C MET A 479 -8.56 13.07 30.90
N PHE A 480 -8.70 11.76 30.64
CA PHE A 480 -9.94 11.15 30.16
C PHE A 480 -10.95 10.86 31.28
N LEU A 481 -10.51 10.69 32.54
CA LEU A 481 -11.41 10.55 33.69
C LEU A 481 -12.02 11.89 34.13
N ALA A 482 -11.36 13.02 33.86
CA ALA A 482 -11.87 14.35 34.17
C ALA A 482 -13.13 14.70 33.35
N SER A 483 -13.21 14.28 32.08
CA SER A 483 -14.39 14.53 31.22
C SER A 483 -15.60 13.67 31.56
N ARG A 484 -15.43 12.54 32.26
CA ARG A 484 -16.57 11.71 32.72
C ARG A 484 -17.22 12.22 34.00
N ARG A 485 -16.53 13.04 34.80
CA ARG A 485 -17.08 13.60 36.05
C ARG A 485 -17.81 14.93 35.88
N MET A 486 -17.65 15.64 34.77
CA MET A 486 -18.38 16.89 34.51
C MET A 486 -19.77 16.70 33.88
N ILE A 487 -20.12 15.49 33.40
CA ILE A 487 -21.40 15.23 32.72
C ILE A 487 -22.46 14.63 33.69
N SER A 488 -22.10 14.32 34.93
CA SER A 488 -23.05 13.82 35.95
C SER A 488 -23.40 14.83 37.04
N SER A 489 -23.09 16.11 36.83
CA SER A 489 -23.44 17.18 37.76
C SER A 489 -23.92 18.41 36.99
N GLU A 490 -25.10 18.29 36.37
CA GLU A 490 -26.04 19.39 36.12
C GLU A 490 -27.45 18.83 35.95
#